data_AF-A0A0Q9QYM4-F1
#
_entry.id   AF-A0A0Q9QYM4-F1
#
_cell.length_a   1.000
_cell.length_b   1.000
_cell.length_c   1.000
_cell.angle_alpha   90.00
_cell.angle_beta   90.00
_cell.angle_gamma   90.00
#
_symmetry.space_group_name_H-M   'P 1'
#
loop_
_entity.id
_entity.type
_entity.pdbx_description
1 polymer ?
#
loop_
_entity_poly.entity_id
_entity_poly.type
_entity_poly.pdbx_seq_one_letter_code
_entity_poly.pdbx_strand_id
1 'polypeptide(L)'
;MQDNANNGLIDGIEVYNIGEEGVHYRDGSSNNTIQNSYVHDTGTLTPDYGEGVYVGSDVGKWGTYNAATNNNKISNVTIGPNVRAESVDIKEGTTGTIVENSTFNGTGISGANYSDSFMDVKGNNSIIRNNTVNRNGNSVIVDAFQVHERSTGWGFNNDFYNNIANMDTSTPYVVNVDGGSAKACGNTRSPSGNMYVGSITTYISCSGGGGTSPTLLGVSAITDSGNDGNVASNTIDNSLSTRWSSQGDGQWIRYDLGSSKTVAYLSIAFHQGDVRTTTFDIQVSTDGSVWSTVVSNKVSTLTLSQVQYDFTDTIGRYVRIVGHGNSSGNGWNSITEVDMYGY
;
A
#
# COMPACT_ATOMS: atom_id res chain seq x y z
N MET A 1 22.20 -6.62 7.86
CA MET A 1 21.33 -5.70 8.61
C MET A 1 21.63 -4.26 8.21
N GLN A 2 20.59 -3.46 8.02
CA GLN A 2 20.64 -2.03 7.71
C GLN A 2 19.85 -1.27 8.78
N ASP A 3 20.51 -0.35 9.48
CA ASP A 3 19.90 0.51 10.51
C ASP A 3 19.96 1.97 10.03
N ASN A 4 18.80 2.65 10.01
CA ASN A 4 18.65 4.03 9.54
C ASN A 4 19.29 4.31 8.15
N ALA A 5 19.29 3.30 7.27
CA ALA A 5 19.81 3.39 5.91
C ALA A 5 18.67 3.67 4.93
N ASN A 6 18.85 4.62 4.02
CA ASN A 6 17.79 5.06 3.13
C ASN A 6 18.26 5.16 1.70
N ASN A 7 17.39 4.82 0.74
CA ASN A 7 17.67 4.86 -0.70
C ASN A 7 18.84 3.95 -1.13
N GLY A 8 19.11 2.90 -0.35
CA GLY A 8 20.14 1.91 -0.64
C GLY A 8 19.69 0.91 -1.71
N LEU A 9 20.65 0.42 -2.49
CA LEU A 9 20.44 -0.64 -3.47
C LEU A 9 21.37 -1.82 -3.16
N ILE A 10 20.78 -2.97 -2.90
CA ILE A 10 21.43 -4.28 -2.89
C ILE A 10 21.06 -4.96 -4.22
N ASP A 11 22.04 -5.31 -5.05
CA ASP A 11 21.79 -5.86 -6.37
C ASP A 11 22.78 -6.99 -6.69
N GLY A 12 22.27 -8.13 -7.17
CA GLY A 12 23.10 -9.21 -7.69
C GLY A 12 23.91 -9.97 -6.64
N ILE A 13 23.46 -10.02 -5.38
CA ILE A 13 24.19 -10.70 -4.30
C ILE A 13 23.61 -12.07 -3.96
N GLU A 14 24.44 -12.90 -3.33
CA GLU A 14 24.04 -14.16 -2.69
C GLU A 14 24.26 -14.02 -1.17
N VAL A 15 23.23 -14.29 -0.37
CA VAL A 15 23.25 -14.23 1.10
C VAL A 15 22.96 -15.62 1.64
N TYR A 16 23.93 -16.21 2.35
CA TYR A 16 23.81 -17.59 2.80
C TYR A 16 24.68 -17.93 4.01
N ASN A 17 24.36 -19.06 4.66
CA ASN A 17 24.99 -19.53 5.89
C ASN A 17 24.92 -18.49 7.02
N ILE A 18 23.73 -17.96 7.25
CA ILE A 18 23.49 -16.93 8.26
C ILE A 18 22.91 -17.57 9.52
N GLY A 19 23.36 -17.12 10.70
CA GLY A 19 22.90 -17.65 11.99
C GLY A 19 21.43 -17.36 12.28
N GLU A 20 20.98 -16.17 11.89
CA GLU A 20 19.63 -15.63 12.06
C GLU A 20 19.13 -15.16 10.67
N GLU A 21 18.58 -13.95 10.55
CA GLU A 21 17.93 -13.49 9.34
C GLU A 21 18.93 -13.06 8.26
N GLY A 22 18.60 -13.25 6.98
CA GLY A 22 19.48 -12.92 5.86
C GLY A 22 19.67 -11.41 5.68
N VAL A 23 18.61 -10.71 5.28
CA VAL A 23 18.60 -9.26 5.09
C VAL A 23 17.58 -8.63 6.02
N HIS A 24 17.98 -7.60 6.76
CA HIS A 24 17.12 -6.92 7.71
C HIS A 24 17.15 -5.42 7.46
N TYR A 25 16.00 -4.83 7.09
CA TYR A 25 15.79 -3.38 7.11
C TYR A 25 15.21 -2.99 8.46
N ARG A 26 15.90 -2.15 9.22
CA ARG A 26 15.55 -1.82 10.60
C ARG A 26 15.80 -0.35 10.91
N ASP A 27 15.26 0.12 12.03
CA ASP A 27 15.52 1.45 12.59
C ASP A 27 15.28 2.59 11.60
N GLY A 28 14.10 2.62 10.99
CA GLY A 28 13.71 3.67 10.06
C GLY A 28 14.27 3.52 8.64
N SER A 29 14.97 2.42 8.34
CA SER A 29 15.55 2.20 7.00
C SER A 29 14.47 2.16 5.92
N SER A 30 14.44 3.15 5.03
CA SER A 30 13.34 3.34 4.09
C SER A 30 13.77 3.56 2.64
N ASN A 31 12.89 3.24 1.70
CA ASN A 31 13.12 3.39 0.26
C ASN A 31 14.32 2.58 -0.26
N ASN A 32 14.71 1.51 0.43
CA ASN A 32 15.79 0.65 -0.01
C ASN A 32 15.26 -0.43 -0.94
N THR A 33 16.11 -0.95 -1.83
CA THR A 33 15.78 -2.06 -2.71
C THR A 33 16.79 -3.18 -2.55
N ILE A 34 16.32 -4.42 -2.43
CA ILE A 34 17.09 -5.61 -2.80
C ILE A 34 16.53 -6.17 -4.10
N GLN A 35 17.41 -6.45 -5.05
CA GLN A 35 17.01 -7.02 -6.33
C GLN A 35 18.01 -8.01 -6.92
N ASN A 36 17.51 -8.83 -7.85
CA ASN A 36 18.31 -9.80 -8.62
C ASN A 36 19.23 -10.67 -7.75
N SER A 37 18.78 -10.99 -6.54
CA SER A 37 19.61 -11.58 -5.49
C SER A 37 19.09 -12.96 -5.08
N TYR A 38 19.91 -13.70 -4.36
CA TYR A 38 19.59 -15.04 -3.88
C TYR A 38 19.84 -15.14 -2.37
N VAL A 39 18.83 -15.55 -1.60
CA VAL A 39 18.93 -15.68 -0.13
C VAL A 39 18.56 -17.10 0.27
N HIS A 40 19.43 -17.82 0.95
CA HIS A 40 19.20 -19.21 1.37
C HIS A 40 20.01 -19.56 2.63
N ASP A 41 19.76 -20.71 3.25
CA ASP A 41 20.49 -21.19 4.44
C ASP A 41 20.62 -20.12 5.56
N THR A 42 19.50 -19.51 5.95
CA THR A 42 19.38 -18.57 7.07
C THR A 42 18.86 -19.30 8.33
N GLY A 43 19.02 -18.73 9.53
CA GLY A 43 18.58 -19.39 10.77
C GLY A 43 19.38 -20.65 11.12
N THR A 44 20.65 -20.73 10.71
CA THR A 44 21.53 -21.89 10.97
C THR A 44 21.89 -22.05 12.46
N LEU A 45 21.77 -20.97 13.24
CA LEU A 45 21.96 -20.96 14.69
C LEU A 45 20.62 -20.87 15.42
N THR A 46 19.78 -19.89 15.04
CA THR A 46 18.47 -19.65 15.65
C THR A 46 17.39 -19.72 14.57
N PRO A 47 16.79 -20.91 14.33
CA PRO A 47 15.76 -21.09 13.30
C PRO A 47 14.59 -20.10 13.42
N ASP A 48 14.20 -19.75 14.65
CA ASP A 48 13.11 -18.87 15.02
C ASP A 48 13.29 -17.41 14.54
N TYR A 49 14.53 -17.01 14.25
CA TYR A 49 14.89 -15.70 13.69
C TYR A 49 15.56 -15.89 12.32
N GLY A 50 15.17 -16.94 11.61
CA GLY A 50 15.82 -17.38 10.38
C GLY A 50 15.18 -16.84 9.12
N GLU A 51 14.62 -15.63 9.13
CA GLU A 51 13.90 -15.08 7.98
C GLU A 51 14.84 -14.82 6.79
N GLY A 52 14.32 -14.92 5.57
CA GLY A 52 15.09 -14.54 4.38
C GLY A 52 15.31 -13.02 4.34
N VAL A 53 14.21 -12.28 4.33
CA VAL A 53 14.21 -10.81 4.44
C VAL A 53 13.25 -10.36 5.54
N TYR A 54 13.73 -9.55 6.47
CA TYR A 54 12.99 -8.98 7.58
C TYR A 54 12.84 -7.46 7.41
N VAL A 55 11.60 -6.95 7.45
CA VAL A 55 11.31 -5.52 7.24
C VAL A 55 10.66 -4.94 8.48
N GLY A 56 11.37 -4.04 9.17
CA GLY A 56 10.87 -3.31 10.33
C GLY A 56 11.30 -3.91 11.67
N SER A 57 10.41 -3.88 12.65
CA SER A 57 10.67 -4.39 14.00
C SER A 57 9.35 -4.73 14.68
N ASP A 58 9.32 -5.86 15.42
CA ASP A 58 8.19 -6.20 16.29
C ASP A 58 7.86 -5.03 17.23
N VAL A 59 6.59 -4.85 17.55
CA VAL A 59 6.05 -3.77 18.39
C VAL A 59 6.78 -3.66 19.73
N GLY A 60 7.24 -4.77 20.29
CA GLY A 60 8.04 -4.80 21.53
C GLY A 60 9.41 -4.13 21.41
N LYS A 61 9.86 -3.79 20.19
CA LYS A 61 11.15 -3.14 19.91
C LYS A 61 11.04 -1.68 19.47
N TRP A 62 9.83 -1.12 19.37
CA TRP A 62 9.65 0.28 18.92
C TRP A 62 10.25 1.32 19.87
N GLY A 63 10.47 0.97 21.15
CA GLY A 63 11.22 1.82 22.09
C GLY A 63 12.74 1.82 21.87
N THR A 64 13.25 0.93 21.01
CA THR A 64 14.69 0.77 20.70
C THR A 64 15.00 1.16 19.26
N TYR A 65 14.16 0.75 18.32
CA TYR A 65 14.32 1.01 16.90
C TYR A 65 13.12 1.77 16.36
N ASN A 66 13.37 2.72 15.46
CA ASN A 66 12.30 3.41 14.76
C ASN A 66 11.49 2.42 13.91
N ALA A 67 10.20 2.29 14.23
CA ALA A 67 9.27 1.40 13.57
C ALA A 67 9.05 1.73 12.08
N ALA A 68 9.19 3.01 11.70
CA ALA A 68 8.85 3.54 10.38
C ALA A 68 9.88 3.15 9.30
N THR A 69 9.95 1.87 8.98
CA THR A 69 10.87 1.25 8.01
C THR A 69 10.11 1.01 6.71
N ASN A 70 9.94 2.08 5.92
CA ASN A 70 8.88 2.17 4.91
C ASN A 70 9.38 2.05 3.47
N ASN A 71 8.47 1.70 2.56
CA ASN A 71 8.71 1.70 1.11
C ASN A 71 9.92 0.88 0.66
N ASN A 72 10.31 -0.14 1.42
CA ASN A 72 11.39 -1.04 1.02
C ASN A 72 10.87 -2.01 -0.05
N LYS A 73 11.75 -2.37 -0.98
CA LYS A 73 11.40 -3.16 -2.15
C LYS A 73 12.26 -4.42 -2.23
N ILE A 74 11.61 -5.55 -2.43
CA ILE A 74 12.22 -6.86 -2.68
C ILE A 74 11.76 -7.28 -4.07
N SER A 75 12.68 -7.29 -5.05
CA SER A 75 12.31 -7.44 -6.47
C SER A 75 13.18 -8.42 -7.21
N ASN A 76 12.59 -9.43 -7.85
CA ASN A 76 13.36 -10.46 -8.56
C ASN A 76 14.41 -11.14 -7.65
N VAL A 77 13.98 -11.51 -6.43
CA VAL A 77 14.82 -12.23 -5.47
C VAL A 77 14.39 -13.69 -5.42
N THR A 78 15.35 -14.61 -5.40
CA THR A 78 15.06 -16.01 -5.06
C THR A 78 15.32 -16.20 -3.57
N ILE A 79 14.37 -16.76 -2.82
CA ILE A 79 14.51 -17.02 -1.39
C ILE A 79 14.25 -18.50 -1.10
N GLY A 80 15.13 -19.13 -0.33
CA GLY A 80 15.13 -20.56 -0.06
C GLY A 80 15.89 -21.37 -1.11
N PRO A 81 16.24 -22.64 -0.83
CA PRO A 81 15.78 -23.43 0.31
C PRO A 81 16.48 -23.07 1.63
N ASN A 82 16.07 -23.73 2.70
CA ASN A 82 16.66 -23.66 4.04
C ASN A 82 16.66 -22.26 4.66
N VAL A 83 15.71 -21.42 4.26
CA VAL A 83 15.29 -20.29 5.08
C VAL A 83 14.38 -20.85 6.17
N ARG A 84 14.76 -20.67 7.43
CA ARG A 84 14.21 -21.44 8.55
C ARG A 84 12.97 -20.82 9.16
N ALA A 85 12.77 -19.52 9.02
CA ALA A 85 11.51 -18.83 9.31
C ALA A 85 10.80 -18.47 7.99
N GLU A 86 9.99 -17.41 7.97
CA GLU A 86 9.35 -16.91 6.75
C GLU A 86 10.39 -16.48 5.69
N SER A 87 10.04 -16.64 4.41
CA SER A 87 10.89 -16.10 3.34
C SER A 87 10.98 -14.57 3.43
N VAL A 88 9.86 -13.92 3.75
CA VAL A 88 9.81 -12.49 4.06
C VAL A 88 8.89 -12.24 5.25
N ASP A 89 9.34 -11.51 6.26
CA ASP A 89 8.48 -11.05 7.36
C ASP A 89 8.40 -9.51 7.35
N ILE A 90 7.19 -8.98 7.13
CA ILE A 90 6.91 -7.54 7.08
C ILE A 90 6.25 -7.15 8.40
N LYS A 91 6.98 -6.48 9.29
CA LYS A 91 6.48 -6.13 10.63
C LYS A 91 5.49 -4.98 10.62
N GLU A 92 4.64 -4.98 11.64
CA GLU A 92 3.87 -3.82 12.07
C GLU A 92 4.79 -2.59 12.24
N GLY A 93 4.25 -1.40 11.98
CA GLY A 93 5.04 -0.17 11.95
C GLY A 93 5.55 0.21 10.55
N THR A 94 5.60 -0.75 9.63
CA THR A 94 6.02 -0.53 8.24
C THR A 94 4.85 -0.27 7.32
N THR A 95 5.04 0.62 6.33
CA THR A 95 4.08 0.85 5.26
C THR A 95 4.73 0.83 3.88
N GLY A 96 3.99 0.38 2.87
CA GLY A 96 4.39 0.51 1.46
C GLY A 96 5.46 -0.47 1.01
N THR A 97 5.72 -1.54 1.76
CA THR A 97 6.68 -2.57 1.36
C THR A 97 6.21 -3.25 0.06
N ILE A 98 7.10 -3.39 -0.92
CA ILE A 98 6.80 -4.05 -2.20
C ILE A 98 7.60 -5.34 -2.29
N VAL A 99 6.93 -6.46 -2.54
CA VAL A 99 7.56 -7.74 -2.87
C VAL A 99 7.08 -8.19 -4.24
N GLU A 100 7.98 -8.19 -5.22
CA GLU A 100 7.61 -8.45 -6.60
C GLU A 100 8.53 -9.38 -7.38
N ASN A 101 7.95 -10.07 -8.36
CA ASN A 101 8.67 -10.87 -9.36
C ASN A 101 9.65 -11.89 -8.74
N SER A 102 9.41 -12.31 -7.50
CA SER A 102 10.33 -13.11 -6.70
C SER A 102 9.88 -14.56 -6.63
N THR A 103 10.81 -15.47 -6.35
CA THR A 103 10.53 -16.91 -6.24
C THR A 103 10.91 -17.43 -4.86
N PHE A 104 9.97 -18.09 -4.18
CA PHE A 104 10.18 -18.65 -2.84
C PHE A 104 10.15 -20.17 -2.87
N ASN A 105 11.16 -20.80 -2.27
CA ASN A 105 11.30 -22.23 -2.11
C ASN A 105 11.05 -22.60 -0.64
N GLY A 106 9.95 -23.29 -0.39
CA GLY A 106 9.47 -23.62 0.95
C GLY A 106 10.22 -24.77 1.62
N THR A 107 11.11 -25.47 0.90
CA THR A 107 11.95 -26.49 1.50
C THR A 107 12.80 -25.87 2.60
N GLY A 108 12.63 -26.35 3.83
CA GLY A 108 13.44 -25.92 4.98
C GLY A 108 12.79 -24.87 5.89
N ILE A 109 11.62 -24.30 5.55
CA ILE A 109 10.84 -23.53 6.54
C ILE A 109 10.48 -24.44 7.72
N SER A 110 10.75 -23.98 8.95
CA SER A 110 10.83 -24.85 10.12
C SER A 110 9.57 -24.92 10.98
N GLY A 111 8.71 -23.89 10.94
CA GLY A 111 7.53 -23.81 11.81
C GLY A 111 7.84 -23.31 13.22
N ALA A 112 9.12 -23.04 13.51
CA ALA A 112 9.52 -22.44 14.76
C ALA A 112 8.91 -21.04 14.88
N ASN A 113 8.50 -20.64 16.10
CA ASN A 113 7.89 -19.35 16.37
C ASN A 113 6.74 -18.95 15.40
N TYR A 114 5.89 -19.92 15.02
CA TYR A 114 4.75 -19.73 14.13
C TYR A 114 5.12 -19.43 12.66
N SER A 115 6.37 -19.68 12.26
CA SER A 115 6.82 -19.51 10.87
C SER A 115 6.30 -20.60 9.95
N ASP A 116 5.04 -20.48 9.56
CA ASP A 116 4.26 -21.48 8.82
C ASP A 116 3.68 -20.97 7.49
N SER A 117 4.21 -19.85 6.97
CA SER A 117 3.92 -19.32 5.64
C SER A 117 5.19 -18.86 4.90
N PHE A 118 5.09 -18.53 3.61
CA PHE A 118 6.23 -17.89 2.92
C PHE A 118 6.40 -16.44 3.34
N MET A 119 5.29 -15.77 3.65
CA MET A 119 5.30 -14.37 4.03
C MET A 119 4.21 -14.07 5.04
N ASP A 120 4.59 -13.44 6.13
CA ASP A 120 3.67 -12.86 7.10
C ASP A 120 3.71 -11.32 7.01
N VAL A 121 2.55 -10.72 6.76
CA VAL A 121 2.38 -9.29 6.50
C VAL A 121 1.63 -8.63 7.64
N LYS A 122 2.39 -7.99 8.53
CA LYS A 122 1.91 -7.23 9.69
C LYS A 122 1.95 -5.72 9.45
N GLY A 123 2.60 -5.26 8.37
CA GLY A 123 2.61 -3.87 7.92
C GLY A 123 1.33 -3.43 7.20
N ASN A 124 1.30 -2.18 6.75
CA ASN A 124 0.19 -1.59 6.00
C ASN A 124 0.55 -1.30 4.55
N ASN A 125 -0.46 -1.24 3.68
CA ASN A 125 -0.31 -0.78 2.29
C ASN A 125 0.79 -1.53 1.50
N SER A 126 1.08 -2.78 1.87
CA SER A 126 2.10 -3.58 1.19
C SER A 126 1.57 -4.10 -0.15
N ILE A 127 2.46 -4.27 -1.13
CA ILE A 127 2.13 -4.80 -2.44
C ILE A 127 2.91 -6.09 -2.68
N ILE A 128 2.21 -7.21 -2.77
CA ILE A 128 2.77 -8.54 -2.98
C ILE A 128 2.30 -9.02 -4.36
N ARG A 129 3.18 -8.95 -5.36
CA ARG A 129 2.77 -9.19 -6.76
C ARG A 129 3.70 -10.04 -7.60
N ASN A 130 3.12 -10.79 -8.53
CA ASN A 130 3.86 -11.55 -9.54
C ASN A 130 4.91 -12.51 -8.94
N ASN A 131 4.74 -12.93 -7.68
CA ASN A 131 5.66 -13.85 -7.02
C ASN A 131 5.25 -15.30 -7.28
N THR A 132 6.21 -16.22 -7.28
CA THR A 132 5.94 -17.66 -7.32
C THR A 132 6.39 -18.31 -6.03
N VAL A 133 5.51 -19.05 -5.36
CA VAL A 133 5.83 -19.77 -4.13
C VAL A 133 5.66 -21.27 -4.32
N ASN A 134 6.64 -22.04 -3.84
CA ASN A 134 6.71 -23.48 -4.04
C ASN A 134 6.84 -24.21 -2.71
N ARG A 135 5.75 -24.85 -2.27
CA ARG A 135 5.68 -25.51 -0.95
C ARG A 135 6.57 -26.74 -0.87
N ASN A 136 6.80 -27.42 -2.01
CA ASN A 136 7.77 -28.51 -2.15
C ASN A 136 7.59 -29.63 -1.11
N GLY A 137 6.33 -29.96 -0.80
CA GLY A 137 5.97 -31.00 0.16
C GLY A 137 6.18 -30.62 1.62
N ASN A 138 6.60 -29.39 1.94
CA ASN A 138 6.82 -28.97 3.32
C ASN A 138 5.47 -28.80 4.04
N SER A 139 5.12 -29.78 4.87
CA SER A 139 3.83 -29.81 5.58
C SER A 139 3.67 -28.73 6.65
N VAL A 140 4.79 -28.13 7.08
CA VAL A 140 4.80 -27.01 8.03
C VAL A 140 4.15 -25.78 7.44
N ILE A 141 4.31 -25.55 6.13
CA ILE A 141 3.70 -24.39 5.49
C ILE A 141 2.19 -24.64 5.37
N VAL A 142 1.41 -23.91 6.16
CA VAL A 142 -0.04 -24.03 6.25
C VAL A 142 -0.76 -23.02 5.37
N ASP A 143 -0.13 -21.91 5.00
CA ASP A 143 -0.66 -20.89 4.07
C ASP A 143 0.46 -20.35 3.16
N ALA A 144 0.12 -19.84 1.99
CA ALA A 144 1.11 -19.19 1.13
C ALA A 144 1.52 -17.83 1.72
N PHE A 145 0.53 -16.98 1.99
CA PHE A 145 0.70 -15.66 2.58
C PHE A 145 -0.27 -15.47 3.75
N GLN A 146 0.20 -14.82 4.80
CA GLN A 146 -0.60 -14.47 5.97
C GLN A 146 -0.60 -12.96 6.18
N VAL A 147 -1.68 -12.47 6.77
CA VAL A 147 -1.82 -11.09 7.25
C VAL A 147 -2.28 -11.15 8.70
N HIS A 148 -1.60 -10.42 9.58
CA HIS A 148 -1.94 -10.35 11.00
C HIS A 148 -1.94 -8.90 11.50
N GLU A 149 -2.89 -8.58 12.38
CA GLU A 149 -2.87 -7.31 13.15
C GLU A 149 -2.15 -7.55 14.49
N ARG A 150 -0.82 -7.45 14.49
CA ARG A 150 -0.02 -7.58 15.73
C ARG A 150 -0.14 -6.38 16.67
N SER A 151 -0.47 -5.20 16.13
CA SER A 151 -0.69 -3.96 16.87
C SER A 151 -1.85 -3.21 16.23
N THR A 152 -2.73 -2.61 17.04
CA THR A 152 -3.95 -1.97 16.55
C THR A 152 -3.66 -0.94 15.46
N GLY A 153 -4.36 -1.08 14.33
CA GLY A 153 -4.19 -0.20 13.16
C GLY A 153 -3.12 -0.63 12.16
N TRP A 154 -2.49 -1.80 12.37
CA TRP A 154 -1.53 -2.42 11.45
C TRP A 154 -2.07 -3.72 10.84
N GLY A 155 -1.51 -4.16 9.70
CA GLY A 155 -2.02 -5.30 8.93
C GLY A 155 -3.11 -4.96 7.91
N PHE A 156 -3.29 -3.68 7.55
CA PHE A 156 -4.39 -3.21 6.71
C PHE A 156 -3.96 -2.79 5.29
N ASN A 157 -4.90 -2.93 4.35
CA ASN A 157 -4.78 -2.48 2.96
C ASN A 157 -3.61 -3.13 2.21
N ASN A 158 -3.28 -4.38 2.52
CA ASN A 158 -2.24 -5.13 1.82
C ASN A 158 -2.82 -5.76 0.54
N ASP A 159 -2.15 -5.59 -0.60
CA ASP A 159 -2.65 -6.04 -1.90
C ASP A 159 -1.83 -7.22 -2.42
N PHE A 160 -2.52 -8.31 -2.74
CA PHE A 160 -1.93 -9.55 -3.24
C PHE A 160 -2.45 -9.83 -4.64
N TYR A 161 -1.63 -9.70 -5.69
CA TYR A 161 -2.10 -9.98 -7.03
C TYR A 161 -1.11 -10.66 -7.97
N ASN A 162 -1.67 -11.44 -8.90
CA ASN A 162 -0.92 -12.19 -9.91
C ASN A 162 0.18 -13.12 -9.34
N ASN A 163 0.07 -13.50 -8.06
CA ASN A 163 1.00 -14.47 -7.47
C ASN A 163 0.62 -15.89 -7.91
N ILE A 164 1.61 -16.78 -7.99
CA ILE A 164 1.45 -18.20 -8.30
C ILE A 164 1.79 -19.01 -7.05
N ALA A 165 0.82 -19.72 -6.49
CA ALA A 165 0.99 -20.54 -5.30
C ALA A 165 0.94 -22.04 -5.60
N ASN A 166 2.09 -22.70 -5.59
CA ASN A 166 2.21 -24.15 -5.73
C ASN A 166 2.21 -24.80 -4.34
N MET A 167 1.04 -25.29 -3.90
CA MET A 167 0.76 -25.64 -2.49
C MET A 167 0.57 -27.14 -2.22
N ASP A 168 0.84 -28.00 -3.21
CA ASP A 168 0.81 -29.48 -3.17
C ASP A 168 -0.55 -30.16 -2.87
N THR A 169 -1.35 -29.60 -1.96
CA THR A 169 -2.64 -30.10 -1.49
C THR A 169 -3.69 -29.00 -1.57
N SER A 170 -4.97 -29.30 -1.34
CA SER A 170 -6.06 -28.31 -1.44
C SER A 170 -6.28 -27.46 -0.19
N THR A 171 -5.66 -27.80 0.95
CA THR A 171 -6.00 -27.22 2.26
C THR A 171 -5.36 -25.85 2.54
N PRO A 172 -4.07 -25.60 2.23
CA PRO A 172 -3.47 -24.29 2.48
C PRO A 172 -4.16 -23.14 1.75
N TYR A 173 -4.34 -21.98 2.38
CA TYR A 173 -4.84 -20.80 1.67
C TYR A 173 -3.74 -20.14 0.85
N VAL A 174 -4.13 -19.41 -0.20
CA VAL A 174 -3.22 -18.47 -0.88
C VAL A 174 -3.03 -17.21 -0.02
N VAL A 175 -4.10 -16.65 0.53
CA VAL A 175 -4.03 -15.54 1.50
C VAL A 175 -4.94 -15.85 2.69
N ASN A 176 -4.37 -15.88 3.89
CA ASN A 176 -5.10 -15.99 5.15
C ASN A 176 -4.98 -14.68 5.94
N VAL A 177 -6.10 -13.99 6.16
CA VAL A 177 -6.15 -12.74 6.92
C VAL A 177 -6.70 -13.03 8.33
N ASP A 178 -5.79 -13.17 9.30
CA ASP A 178 -6.09 -13.37 10.72
C ASP A 178 -5.84 -12.08 11.53
N GLY A 179 -6.58 -11.04 11.12
CA GLY A 179 -6.43 -9.66 11.60
C GLY A 179 -6.05 -8.71 10.47
N GLY A 180 -6.57 -7.47 10.51
CA GLY A 180 -6.32 -6.49 9.46
C GLY A 180 -7.22 -6.59 8.22
N SER A 181 -6.68 -6.26 7.05
CA SER A 181 -7.39 -6.37 5.77
C SER A 181 -6.47 -6.55 4.57
N ALA A 182 -6.96 -7.29 3.57
CA ALA A 182 -6.28 -7.48 2.30
C ALA A 182 -7.17 -7.21 1.08
N LYS A 183 -6.54 -6.98 -0.06
CA LYS A 183 -7.13 -6.99 -1.40
C LYS A 183 -6.48 -8.11 -2.20
N ALA A 184 -7.23 -8.72 -3.12
CA ALA A 184 -6.67 -9.76 -3.99
C ALA A 184 -7.23 -9.77 -5.41
N CYS A 185 -6.35 -10.03 -6.38
CA CYS A 185 -6.74 -10.22 -7.78
C CYS A 185 -5.79 -11.17 -8.52
N GLY A 186 -6.31 -12.03 -9.38
CA GLY A 186 -5.49 -12.77 -10.35
C GLY A 186 -4.45 -13.73 -9.78
N ASN A 187 -4.46 -13.99 -8.47
CA ASN A 187 -3.60 -15.02 -7.89
C ASN A 187 -4.05 -16.39 -8.41
N THR A 188 -3.09 -17.25 -8.69
CA THR A 188 -3.32 -18.62 -9.15
C THR A 188 -2.78 -19.61 -8.13
N ARG A 189 -3.37 -20.81 -8.09
CA ARG A 189 -2.99 -21.86 -7.15
C ARG A 189 -2.95 -23.20 -7.87
N SER A 190 -1.94 -24.01 -7.55
CA SER A 190 -1.81 -25.39 -8.01
C SER A 190 -1.53 -26.34 -6.83
N PRO A 191 -2.28 -27.44 -6.64
CA PRO A 191 -3.53 -27.76 -7.33
C PRO A 191 -4.65 -26.78 -6.94
N SER A 192 -5.85 -26.94 -7.52
CA SER A 192 -7.04 -26.21 -7.06
C SER A 192 -7.32 -26.48 -5.58
N GLY A 193 -7.68 -25.43 -4.84
CA GLY A 193 -7.95 -25.54 -3.41
C GLY A 193 -8.30 -24.18 -2.80
N ASN A 194 -8.08 -24.05 -1.51
CA ASN A 194 -8.37 -22.84 -0.75
C ASN A 194 -7.61 -21.61 -1.29
N MET A 195 -8.36 -20.58 -1.68
CA MET A 195 -7.78 -19.32 -2.18
C MET A 195 -7.62 -18.32 -1.04
N TYR A 196 -8.72 -17.82 -0.48
CA TYR A 196 -8.67 -16.73 0.50
C TYR A 196 -9.58 -16.99 1.70
N VAL A 197 -9.20 -16.49 2.88
CA VAL A 197 -10.02 -16.49 4.11
C VAL A 197 -9.76 -15.21 4.91
N GLY A 198 -10.75 -14.78 5.70
CA GLY A 198 -10.69 -13.57 6.51
C GLY A 198 -11.16 -12.30 5.79
N SER A 199 -10.70 -11.14 6.26
CA SER A 199 -11.09 -9.82 5.75
C SER A 199 -10.38 -9.50 4.44
N ILE A 200 -10.91 -10.02 3.32
CA ILE A 200 -10.32 -9.84 1.99
C ILE A 200 -11.34 -9.33 0.96
N THR A 201 -10.93 -8.32 0.20
CA THR A 201 -11.73 -7.79 -0.92
C THR A 201 -11.13 -8.22 -2.24
N THR A 202 -11.85 -9.04 -3.01
CA THR A 202 -11.40 -9.45 -4.34
C THR A 202 -11.82 -8.44 -5.41
N TYR A 203 -10.98 -8.24 -6.42
CA TYR A 203 -11.29 -7.37 -7.57
C TYR A 203 -10.93 -8.05 -8.90
N ILE A 204 -11.52 -7.57 -10.01
CA ILE A 204 -11.54 -8.29 -11.30
C ILE A 204 -10.40 -7.89 -12.24
N SER A 205 -10.02 -6.60 -12.26
CA SER A 205 -8.91 -6.11 -13.06
C SER A 205 -7.69 -5.94 -12.18
N CYS A 206 -6.64 -6.76 -12.38
CA CYS A 206 -5.41 -6.71 -11.58
C CYS A 206 -4.51 -5.54 -11.95
N SER A 207 -5.12 -4.43 -12.36
CA SER A 207 -4.49 -3.13 -12.60
C SER A 207 -4.07 -2.43 -11.30
N GLY A 208 -4.21 -3.08 -10.13
CA GLY A 208 -3.79 -2.62 -8.79
C GLY A 208 -2.27 -2.48 -8.57
N GLY A 209 -1.53 -2.12 -9.61
CA GLY A 209 -0.13 -1.69 -9.53
C GLY A 209 0.69 -2.17 -10.72
N GLY A 210 0.51 -1.51 -11.85
CA GLY A 210 1.53 -1.49 -12.88
C GLY A 210 2.67 -0.55 -12.48
N GLY A 211 3.76 -1.10 -11.94
CA GLY A 211 5.13 -0.60 -12.14
C GLY A 211 5.58 0.77 -11.62
N THR A 212 4.72 1.63 -11.07
CA THR A 212 5.10 2.89 -10.42
C THR A 212 4.19 3.13 -9.22
N SER A 213 4.67 3.68 -8.10
CA SER A 213 3.75 4.24 -7.11
C SER A 213 2.96 5.37 -7.78
N PRO A 214 1.66 5.60 -7.48
CA PRO A 214 0.97 6.80 -7.92
C PRO A 214 1.84 8.02 -7.65
N THR A 215 2.19 8.75 -8.70
CA THR A 215 3.02 9.97 -8.60
C THR A 215 2.13 11.19 -8.66
N LEU A 216 2.62 12.31 -8.11
CA LEU A 216 1.92 13.58 -8.19
C LEU A 216 1.67 13.95 -9.66
N LEU A 217 0.40 14.10 -10.02
CA LEU A 217 -0.02 14.48 -11.36
C LEU A 217 0.04 15.99 -11.51
N GLY A 218 0.76 16.47 -12.52
CA GLY A 218 0.79 17.89 -12.85
C GLY A 218 -0.58 18.40 -13.31
N VAL A 219 -0.98 19.55 -12.77
CA VAL A 219 -2.20 20.27 -13.17
C VAL A 219 -1.85 21.34 -14.20
N SER A 220 -2.44 21.23 -15.39
CA SER A 220 -2.20 22.16 -16.50
C SER A 220 -3.08 23.40 -16.45
N ALA A 221 -4.31 23.27 -15.95
CA ALA A 221 -5.23 24.38 -15.77
C ALA A 221 -6.23 24.10 -14.65
N ILE A 222 -6.73 25.16 -14.02
CA ILE A 222 -7.78 25.07 -13.00
C ILE A 222 -8.89 26.05 -13.37
N THR A 223 -10.12 25.58 -13.23
CA THR A 223 -11.33 26.39 -13.40
C THR A 223 -12.29 26.06 -12.28
N ASP A 224 -13.07 27.03 -11.84
CA ASP A 224 -14.09 26.87 -10.81
C ASP A 224 -15.46 27.36 -11.29
N SER A 225 -16.48 27.03 -10.51
CA SER A 225 -17.85 27.51 -10.67
C SER A 225 -18.05 28.96 -10.21
N GLY A 226 -17.11 29.48 -9.42
CA GLY A 226 -17.13 30.81 -8.83
C GLY A 226 -16.19 30.87 -7.62
N ASN A 227 -15.91 32.09 -7.14
CA ASN A 227 -15.17 32.30 -5.91
C ASN A 227 -15.50 33.65 -5.25
N ASP A 228 -15.14 33.81 -3.98
CA ASP A 228 -15.28 35.04 -3.18
C ASP A 228 -14.02 35.93 -3.19
N GLY A 229 -13.14 35.77 -4.18
CA GLY A 229 -11.79 36.33 -4.21
C GLY A 229 -10.71 35.36 -3.71
N ASN A 230 -11.10 34.26 -3.06
CA ASN A 230 -10.23 33.11 -2.79
C ASN A 230 -10.30 32.16 -4.00
N VAL A 231 -9.36 32.36 -4.94
CA VAL A 231 -9.40 31.78 -6.28
C VAL A 231 -8.93 30.32 -6.33
N ALA A 232 -9.28 29.63 -7.41
CA ALA A 232 -8.98 28.21 -7.60
C ALA A 232 -7.48 27.85 -7.58
N SER A 233 -6.59 28.77 -7.99
CA SER A 233 -5.13 28.54 -7.98
C SER A 233 -4.55 28.36 -6.57
N ASN A 234 -5.25 28.83 -5.55
CA ASN A 234 -4.84 28.71 -4.16
C ASN A 234 -4.91 27.26 -3.63
N THR A 235 -5.39 26.29 -4.42
CA THR A 235 -5.46 24.88 -3.98
C THR A 235 -4.33 24.02 -4.51
N ILE A 236 -3.35 24.60 -5.20
CA ILE A 236 -2.17 23.91 -5.76
C ILE A 236 -0.89 24.72 -5.51
N ASP A 237 -0.92 25.65 -4.56
CA ASP A 237 0.19 26.56 -4.25
C ASP A 237 1.09 26.04 -3.13
N ASN A 238 0.83 24.81 -2.63
CA ASN A 238 1.50 24.19 -1.49
C ASN A 238 1.39 25.00 -0.19
N SER A 239 0.29 25.75 -0.02
CA SER A 239 0.03 26.58 1.14
C SER A 239 -1.35 26.27 1.72
N LEU A 240 -1.36 25.61 2.89
CA LEU A 240 -2.58 25.40 3.68
C LEU A 240 -3.18 26.70 4.26
N SER A 241 -2.54 27.84 4.05
CA SER A 241 -2.99 29.15 4.55
C SER A 241 -3.90 29.90 3.57
N THR A 242 -3.82 29.55 2.30
CA THR A 242 -4.62 30.06 1.19
C THR A 242 -5.73 29.05 0.88
N ARG A 243 -6.77 29.47 0.16
CA ARG A 243 -7.89 28.58 -0.17
C ARG A 243 -8.58 29.00 -1.46
N TRP A 244 -9.34 28.07 -2.03
CA TRP A 244 -10.49 28.38 -2.87
C TRP A 244 -11.76 28.39 -2.03
N SER A 245 -12.70 29.31 -2.30
CA SER A 245 -14.00 29.34 -1.61
C SER A 245 -15.15 29.75 -2.51
N SER A 246 -16.22 28.95 -2.52
CA SER A 246 -17.50 29.30 -3.15
C SER A 246 -18.69 28.87 -2.30
N GLN A 247 -19.75 29.69 -2.29
CA GLN A 247 -20.95 29.45 -1.51
C GLN A 247 -22.06 28.83 -2.36
N GLY A 248 -22.72 27.82 -1.82
CA GLY A 248 -23.87 27.15 -2.43
C GLY A 248 -23.66 25.65 -2.57
N ASP A 249 -24.75 24.91 -2.71
CA ASP A 249 -24.71 23.48 -3.01
C ASP A 249 -24.33 23.26 -4.49
N GLY A 250 -23.49 22.26 -4.75
CA GLY A 250 -23.03 21.92 -6.09
C GLY A 250 -21.94 22.83 -6.66
N GLN A 251 -21.36 23.73 -5.85
CA GLN A 251 -20.19 24.50 -6.28
C GLN A 251 -19.01 23.56 -6.49
N TRP A 252 -18.28 23.77 -7.58
CA TRP A 252 -17.19 22.90 -7.99
C TRP A 252 -15.91 23.65 -8.32
N ILE A 253 -14.80 22.94 -8.14
CA ILE A 253 -13.47 23.25 -8.65
C ILE A 253 -13.02 22.08 -9.54
N ARG A 254 -12.44 22.40 -10.70
CA ARG A 254 -12.04 21.44 -11.74
C ARG A 254 -10.58 21.64 -12.12
N TYR A 255 -9.86 20.54 -12.18
CA TYR A 255 -8.46 20.44 -12.57
C TYR A 255 -8.35 19.75 -13.92
N ASP A 256 -7.62 20.34 -14.87
CA ASP A 256 -7.21 19.72 -16.14
C ASP A 256 -5.79 19.18 -16.00
N LEU A 257 -5.60 17.87 -16.15
CA LEU A 257 -4.32 17.18 -16.08
C LEU A 257 -3.50 17.30 -17.38
N GLY A 258 -4.02 17.97 -18.40
CA GLY A 258 -3.40 18.19 -19.71
C GLY A 258 -3.60 17.04 -20.70
N SER A 259 -3.67 15.81 -20.20
CA SER A 259 -3.98 14.58 -20.95
C SER A 259 -4.76 13.60 -20.07
N SER A 260 -5.36 12.57 -20.68
CA SER A 260 -5.93 11.46 -19.90
C SER A 260 -4.81 10.72 -19.15
N LYS A 261 -5.04 10.48 -17.86
CA LYS A 261 -4.16 9.73 -16.94
C LYS A 261 -5.00 8.77 -16.11
N THR A 262 -4.38 7.79 -15.49
CA THR A 262 -5.06 6.96 -14.49
C THR A 262 -4.97 7.68 -13.15
N VAL A 263 -6.10 8.18 -12.63
CA VAL A 263 -6.16 8.84 -11.33
C VAL A 263 -6.47 7.81 -10.26
N ALA A 264 -5.60 7.69 -9.25
CA ALA A 264 -5.72 6.70 -8.18
C ALA A 264 -6.42 7.30 -6.94
N TYR A 265 -5.89 8.42 -6.43
CA TYR A 265 -6.44 9.08 -5.26
C TYR A 265 -6.17 10.59 -5.25
N LEU A 266 -6.90 11.31 -4.41
CA LEU A 266 -6.67 12.73 -4.10
C LEU A 266 -6.28 12.89 -2.64
N SER A 267 -5.37 13.81 -2.35
CA SER A 267 -5.08 14.28 -0.98
C SER A 267 -5.60 15.71 -0.83
N ILE A 268 -6.63 15.90 -0.01
CA ILE A 268 -7.38 17.16 0.09
C ILE A 268 -7.32 17.71 1.51
N ALA A 269 -6.99 19.00 1.65
CA ALA A 269 -7.13 19.76 2.88
C ALA A 269 -8.28 20.79 2.76
N PHE A 270 -9.01 20.98 3.86
CA PHE A 270 -10.17 21.87 3.90
C PHE A 270 -9.93 23.03 4.87
N HIS A 271 -10.44 24.21 4.52
CA HIS A 271 -10.32 25.38 5.37
C HIS A 271 -11.11 25.21 6.66
N GLN A 272 -10.48 25.49 7.81
CA GLN A 272 -11.05 25.23 9.14
C GLN A 272 -11.45 23.76 9.34
N GLY A 273 -10.73 22.84 8.67
CA GLY A 273 -11.01 21.41 8.73
C GLY A 273 -10.86 20.82 10.13
N ASP A 274 -10.16 21.45 11.06
CA ASP A 274 -10.07 21.04 12.48
C ASP A 274 -11.33 21.34 13.30
N VAL A 275 -12.20 22.24 12.84
CA VAL A 275 -13.42 22.65 13.54
C VAL A 275 -14.70 22.47 12.70
N ARG A 276 -14.57 22.19 11.41
CA ARG A 276 -15.69 21.94 10.47
C ARG A 276 -15.41 20.72 9.61
N THR A 277 -16.47 19.98 9.30
CA THR A 277 -16.43 18.98 8.23
C THR A 277 -17.05 19.56 6.96
N THR A 278 -16.58 19.11 5.79
CA THR A 278 -17.11 19.47 4.47
C THR A 278 -17.71 18.23 3.82
N THR A 279 -18.87 18.37 3.19
CA THR A 279 -19.49 17.29 2.40
C THR A 279 -19.18 17.52 0.92
N PHE A 280 -18.71 16.50 0.21
CA PHE A 280 -18.28 16.64 -1.19
C PHE A 280 -18.33 15.34 -1.99
N ASP A 281 -18.31 15.49 -3.31
CA ASP A 281 -18.05 14.43 -4.29
C ASP A 281 -16.67 14.60 -4.94
N ILE A 282 -16.09 13.49 -5.41
CA ILE A 282 -14.99 13.50 -6.40
C ILE A 282 -15.50 12.88 -7.68
N GLN A 283 -15.27 13.57 -8.79
CA GLN A 283 -15.71 13.17 -10.12
C GLN A 283 -14.54 13.22 -11.11
N VAL A 284 -14.53 12.28 -12.04
CA VAL A 284 -13.49 12.14 -13.07
C VAL A 284 -14.16 12.12 -14.45
N SER A 285 -13.49 12.72 -15.45
CA SER A 285 -13.98 12.80 -16.83
C SER A 285 -12.83 12.79 -17.83
N THR A 286 -13.05 12.19 -19.00
CA THR A 286 -12.10 12.22 -20.13
C THR A 286 -12.34 13.39 -21.08
N ASP A 287 -13.56 13.95 -21.11
CA ASP A 287 -14.01 14.96 -22.08
C ASP A 287 -14.45 16.30 -21.44
N GLY A 288 -14.53 16.36 -20.11
CA GLY A 288 -14.94 17.53 -19.34
C GLY A 288 -16.45 17.81 -19.38
N SER A 289 -17.24 16.95 -20.02
CA SER A 289 -18.69 17.09 -20.23
C SER A 289 -19.48 15.97 -19.56
N VAL A 290 -19.05 14.72 -19.71
CA VAL A 290 -19.63 13.54 -19.05
C VAL A 290 -18.77 13.17 -17.85
N TRP A 291 -19.39 13.06 -16.68
CA TRP A 291 -18.69 12.89 -15.41
C TRP A 291 -19.08 11.57 -14.73
N SER A 292 -18.07 10.86 -14.23
CA SER A 292 -18.24 9.70 -13.36
C SER A 292 -17.91 10.08 -11.93
N THR A 293 -18.86 9.88 -11.01
CA THR A 293 -18.63 10.07 -9.57
C THR A 293 -17.87 8.88 -9.00
N VAL A 294 -16.63 9.10 -8.57
CA VAL A 294 -15.75 8.09 -7.98
C VAL A 294 -15.78 8.11 -6.45
N VAL A 295 -16.17 9.25 -5.86
CA VAL A 295 -16.50 9.40 -4.44
C VAL A 295 -17.78 10.21 -4.33
N SER A 296 -18.77 9.72 -3.59
CA SER A 296 -20.10 10.33 -3.46
C SER A 296 -20.44 10.68 -2.01
N ASN A 297 -20.92 11.90 -1.78
CA ASN A 297 -21.40 12.44 -0.50
C ASN A 297 -20.44 12.16 0.67
N LYS A 298 -19.14 12.31 0.43
CA LYS A 298 -18.12 12.09 1.45
C LYS A 298 -18.08 13.25 2.43
N VAL A 299 -18.03 12.93 3.70
CA VAL A 299 -17.78 13.90 4.78
C VAL A 299 -16.29 13.87 5.13
N SER A 300 -15.63 15.02 5.14
CA SER A 300 -14.22 15.14 5.51
C SER A 300 -14.00 14.79 6.99
N THR A 301 -12.79 14.32 7.32
CA THR A 301 -12.36 14.17 8.72
C THR A 301 -11.98 15.53 9.32
N LEU A 302 -11.99 15.62 10.66
CA LEU A 302 -11.60 16.84 11.36
C LEU A 302 -10.07 16.95 11.45
N THR A 303 -9.46 17.71 10.55
CA THR A 303 -8.02 18.00 10.51
C THR A 303 -7.71 19.17 9.56
N LEU A 304 -6.60 19.88 9.81
CA LEU A 304 -6.05 20.87 8.87
C LEU A 304 -5.11 20.23 7.84
N SER A 305 -4.62 19.02 8.09
CA SER A 305 -3.73 18.31 7.17
C SER A 305 -4.50 17.79 5.96
N GLN A 306 -3.80 17.59 4.83
CA GLN A 306 -4.38 16.86 3.72
C GLN A 306 -4.72 15.42 4.12
N VAL A 307 -5.87 14.95 3.66
CA VAL A 307 -6.35 13.60 3.88
C VAL A 307 -6.50 12.91 2.53
N GLN A 308 -6.00 11.69 2.44
CA GLN A 308 -6.12 10.87 1.25
C GLN A 308 -7.54 10.31 1.11
N TYR A 309 -8.12 10.48 -0.07
CA TYR A 309 -9.39 9.91 -0.50
C TYR A 309 -9.11 8.97 -1.68
N ASP A 310 -8.97 7.69 -1.35
CA ASP A 310 -8.72 6.60 -2.29
C ASP A 310 -10.02 6.12 -2.95
N PHE A 311 -9.95 5.79 -4.23
CA PHE A 311 -11.06 5.25 -5.02
C PHE A 311 -10.54 4.29 -6.09
N THR A 312 -11.44 3.60 -6.80
CA THR A 312 -11.01 2.73 -7.90
C THR A 312 -10.32 3.56 -8.98
N ASP A 313 -9.06 3.25 -9.27
CA ASP A 313 -8.25 3.85 -10.34
C ASP A 313 -9.08 4.08 -11.60
N THR A 314 -9.24 5.36 -11.97
CA THR A 314 -10.13 5.77 -13.05
C THR A 314 -9.36 6.61 -14.06
N ILE A 315 -9.52 6.27 -15.34
CA ILE A 315 -8.93 7.05 -16.43
C ILE A 315 -9.70 8.36 -16.59
N GLY A 316 -8.99 9.48 -16.52
CA GLY A 316 -9.55 10.80 -16.76
C GLY A 316 -8.51 11.86 -17.10
N ARG A 317 -8.94 12.90 -17.80
CA ARG A 317 -8.17 14.13 -18.01
C ARG A 317 -8.57 15.21 -17.02
N TYR A 318 -9.83 15.23 -16.63
CA TYR A 318 -10.40 16.22 -15.74
C TYR A 318 -10.81 15.57 -14.44
N VAL A 319 -10.45 16.21 -13.33
CA VAL A 319 -10.91 15.87 -11.99
C VAL A 319 -11.71 17.04 -11.45
N ARG A 320 -12.84 16.79 -10.82
CA ARG A 320 -13.72 17.80 -10.23
C ARG A 320 -14.09 17.41 -8.82
N ILE A 321 -13.96 18.36 -7.90
CA ILE A 321 -14.50 18.25 -6.54
C ILE A 321 -15.77 19.09 -6.50
N VAL A 322 -16.88 18.48 -6.10
CA VAL A 322 -18.19 19.15 -5.97
C VAL A 322 -18.52 19.26 -4.49
N GLY A 323 -18.71 20.47 -3.99
CA GLY A 323 -19.00 20.71 -2.59
C GLY A 323 -20.50 20.86 -2.30
N HIS A 324 -20.91 20.36 -1.13
CA HIS A 324 -22.28 20.36 -0.61
C HIS A 324 -22.38 21.12 0.73
N GLY A 325 -21.45 22.05 0.96
CA GLY A 325 -21.35 22.86 2.18
C GLY A 325 -20.56 22.20 3.30
N ASN A 326 -20.59 22.84 4.47
CA ASN A 326 -19.87 22.41 5.67
C ASN A 326 -20.80 22.33 6.90
N SER A 327 -20.29 21.72 7.97
CA SER A 327 -21.04 21.46 9.20
C SER A 327 -21.55 22.69 9.95
N SER A 328 -21.09 23.90 9.62
CA SER A 328 -21.68 25.14 10.16
C SER A 328 -22.98 25.56 9.46
N GLY A 329 -23.40 24.86 8.40
CA GLY A 329 -24.66 25.11 7.70
C GLY A 329 -24.71 26.40 6.89
N ASN A 330 -23.57 27.09 6.73
CA ASN A 330 -23.48 28.36 6.01
C ASN A 330 -23.32 28.21 4.48
N GLY A 331 -23.28 26.97 3.98
CA GLY A 331 -23.21 26.64 2.56
C GLY A 331 -21.87 26.89 1.89
N TRP A 332 -20.81 27.23 2.64
CA TRP A 332 -19.48 27.46 2.06
C TRP A 332 -18.75 26.15 1.77
N ASN A 333 -18.13 26.07 0.60
CA ASN A 333 -17.18 25.03 0.21
C ASN A 333 -15.81 25.69 0.17
N SER A 334 -14.84 25.14 0.90
CA SER A 334 -13.53 25.80 1.02
C SER A 334 -12.40 24.79 1.15
N ILE A 335 -11.54 24.79 0.13
CA ILE A 335 -10.44 23.82 -0.03
C ILE A 335 -9.14 24.59 0.02
N THR A 336 -8.20 24.16 0.85
CA THR A 336 -6.90 24.80 0.99
C THR A 336 -5.85 24.19 0.07
N GLU A 337 -5.86 22.87 -0.12
CA GLU A 337 -4.87 22.20 -0.98
C GLU A 337 -5.43 20.90 -1.56
N VAL A 338 -5.04 20.58 -2.79
CA VAL A 338 -5.35 19.32 -3.48
C VAL A 338 -4.13 18.81 -4.22
N ASP A 339 -3.69 17.63 -3.83
CA ASP A 339 -2.77 16.83 -4.65
C ASP A 339 -3.52 15.67 -5.29
N MET A 340 -3.19 15.39 -6.56
CA MET A 340 -3.74 14.26 -7.32
C MET A 340 -2.63 13.28 -7.62
N TYR A 341 -2.85 12.00 -7.35
CA TYR A 341 -1.86 10.97 -7.59
C TYR A 341 -2.36 9.92 -8.57
N GLY A 342 -1.46 9.44 -9.43
CA GLY A 342 -1.82 8.48 -10.47
C GLY A 342 -0.64 8.05 -11.33
N TYR A 343 -0.98 7.48 -12.49
CA TYR A 343 -0.07 6.87 -13.45
C TYR A 343 -0.20 7.54 -14.83
#